data_AF-A0A8S9NYF1-F1
#
_entry.id   AF-A0A8S9NYF1-F1
#
_cell.length_a   1.000
_cell.length_b   1.000
_cell.length_c   1.000
_cell.angle_alpha   90.00
_cell.angle_beta   90.00
_cell.angle_gamma   90.00
#
_symmetry.space_group_name_H-M   'P 1'
#
loop_
_entity.id
_entity.type
_entity.pdbx_description
1 polymer ?
#
loop_
_entity_poly.entity_id
_entity_poly.type
_entity_poly.pdbx_seq_one_letter_code
_entity_poly.pdbx_strand_id
1 'polypeptide(L)'
;MPPPPARKEIVLALHAPSVAPVTQPKGRKRKFTKGGDGESSQQGGSSIASGLRGKFVSLIDRMISECSSETSRLVGELLELQGRWSKTEAMLTAVKGSHSVKVSKLEIAIGELERDLGKTASSLLKEKKTRKAKSLEVRRLQSQIESDAGLVSRGIRVAKDALSSEFQARLAKISAFLGSLECIRNRDLALATIEGGVAVVQSFQSETPPTLEVEEARLSGCKGDLAVVDGDFDLIIADLKSACLFPTCLEGPEGKDLVLGGEVAPGLNEATGEEGA
;
A
#
# COMPACT_ATOMS: atom_id res chain seq x y z
N MET A 1 -23.93 -15.78 -14.46
CA MET A 1 -23.10 -16.42 -15.49
C MET A 1 -23.48 -15.83 -16.84
N PRO A 2 -22.54 -15.30 -17.63
CA PRO A 2 -22.85 -14.82 -18.98
C PRO A 2 -23.11 -16.02 -19.92
N PRO A 3 -23.99 -15.87 -20.92
CA PRO A 3 -24.21 -16.91 -21.91
C PRO A 3 -22.98 -17.07 -22.83
N PRO A 4 -22.70 -18.29 -23.31
CA PRO A 4 -21.55 -18.56 -24.17
C PRO A 4 -21.74 -17.90 -25.56
N PRO A 5 -20.66 -17.37 -26.16
CA PRO A 5 -20.73 -16.70 -27.45
C PRO A 5 -21.08 -17.67 -28.58
N ALA A 6 -22.11 -17.31 -29.35
CA ALA A 6 -22.60 -18.08 -30.49
C ALA A 6 -21.51 -18.17 -31.58
N ARG A 7 -21.09 -19.40 -31.87
CA ARG A 7 -20.16 -19.72 -32.95
C ARG A 7 -20.88 -19.52 -34.28
N LYS A 8 -20.46 -18.52 -35.06
CA LYS A 8 -20.91 -18.32 -36.44
C LYS A 8 -20.04 -19.20 -37.34
N GLU A 9 -20.58 -20.33 -37.76
CA GLU A 9 -19.97 -21.23 -38.73
C GLU A 9 -20.15 -20.64 -40.14
N ILE A 10 -19.05 -20.19 -40.76
CA ILE A 10 -19.05 -19.70 -42.13
C ILE A 10 -18.85 -20.91 -43.03
N VAL A 11 -19.95 -21.46 -43.54
CA VAL A 11 -19.93 -22.53 -44.55
C VAL A 11 -19.60 -21.91 -45.90
N LEU A 12 -18.32 -21.98 -46.28
CA LEU A 12 -17.87 -21.69 -47.65
C LEU A 12 -18.23 -22.88 -48.56
N ALA A 13 -19.41 -22.81 -49.17
CA ALA A 13 -19.80 -23.73 -50.23
C ALA A 13 -18.95 -23.46 -51.49
N LEU A 14 -17.92 -24.28 -51.69
CA LEU A 14 -17.13 -24.30 -52.92
C LEU A 14 -17.99 -24.87 -54.06
N HIS A 15 -18.37 -23.99 -54.98
CA HIS A 15 -19.02 -24.37 -56.23
C HIS A 15 -17.99 -25.04 -57.15
N ALA A 16 -18.17 -26.33 -57.42
CA ALA A 16 -17.34 -27.05 -58.39
C ALA A 16 -17.63 -26.54 -59.83
N PRO A 17 -16.61 -26.38 -60.70
CA PRO A 17 -16.83 -26.12 -62.11
C PRO A 17 -17.29 -27.40 -62.81
N SER A 18 -18.52 -27.39 -63.31
CA SER A 18 -19.06 -28.41 -64.20
C SER A 18 -18.26 -28.40 -65.52
N VAL A 19 -17.52 -29.49 -65.76
CA VAL A 19 -16.84 -29.77 -67.02
C VAL A 19 -17.89 -30.22 -68.04
N ALA A 20 -18.23 -29.34 -68.98
CA ALA A 20 -19.01 -29.70 -70.15
C ALA A 20 -18.09 -30.32 -71.22
N PRO A 21 -18.37 -31.54 -71.72
CA PRO A 21 -17.63 -32.09 -72.86
C PRO A 21 -18.10 -31.38 -74.14
N VAL A 22 -17.19 -30.59 -74.72
CA VAL A 22 -17.34 -30.04 -76.08
C VAL A 22 -17.35 -31.20 -77.07
N THR A 23 -18.51 -31.44 -77.68
CA THR A 23 -18.71 -32.42 -78.74
C THR A 23 -18.03 -31.95 -80.03
N GLN A 24 -17.22 -32.83 -80.62
CA GLN A 24 -16.56 -32.62 -81.91
C GLN A 24 -17.56 -32.34 -83.05
N PRO A 25 -17.32 -31.35 -83.93
CA PRO A 25 -18.04 -31.27 -85.19
C PRO A 25 -17.57 -32.38 -86.13
N LYS A 26 -18.50 -33.29 -86.41
CA LYS A 26 -18.35 -34.46 -87.29
C LYS A 26 -18.03 -34.00 -88.71
N GLY A 27 -16.80 -34.26 -89.17
CA GLY A 27 -16.31 -33.89 -90.50
C GLY A 27 -17.13 -34.53 -91.63
N ARG A 28 -17.79 -33.70 -92.43
CA ARG A 28 -18.51 -34.08 -93.64
C ARG A 28 -17.50 -34.25 -94.79
N LYS A 29 -17.16 -35.51 -95.12
CA LYS A 29 -16.41 -35.87 -96.34
C LYS A 29 -17.13 -35.36 -97.59
N ARG A 30 -16.57 -34.37 -98.27
CA ARG A 30 -16.95 -33.99 -99.64
C ARG A 30 -15.97 -34.64 -100.61
N LYS A 31 -16.51 -35.42 -101.53
CA LYS A 31 -15.79 -36.17 -102.57
C LYS A 31 -15.60 -35.21 -103.73
N PHE A 32 -14.37 -34.89 -104.09
CA PHE A 32 -14.07 -34.14 -105.31
C PHE A 32 -13.88 -35.14 -106.45
N THR A 33 -14.79 -35.09 -107.41
CA THR A 33 -14.70 -35.78 -108.70
C THR A 33 -13.80 -34.97 -109.62
N LYS A 34 -12.79 -35.65 -110.18
CA LYS A 34 -11.87 -35.19 -111.22
C LYS A 34 -12.67 -34.88 -112.50
N GLY A 35 -12.79 -33.60 -112.84
CA GLY A 35 -13.34 -33.11 -114.11
C GLY A 35 -12.18 -32.83 -115.07
N GLY A 36 -12.29 -33.36 -116.29
CA GLY A 36 -11.22 -33.51 -117.26
C GLY A 36 -10.82 -32.25 -118.04
N ASP A 37 -9.75 -32.46 -118.80
CA ASP A 37 -9.18 -31.61 -119.83
C ASP A 37 -10.24 -31.00 -120.75
N GLY A 38 -10.13 -29.69 -120.94
CA GLY A 38 -10.88 -28.91 -121.92
C GLY A 38 -10.05 -27.68 -122.29
N GLU A 39 -9.38 -27.77 -123.43
CA GLU A 39 -8.62 -26.72 -124.07
C GLU A 39 -9.43 -25.42 -124.23
N SER A 40 -8.80 -24.26 -124.08
CA SER A 40 -9.23 -23.07 -124.81
C SER A 40 -8.04 -22.20 -125.19
N SER A 41 -7.71 -22.30 -126.47
CA SER A 41 -7.09 -21.23 -127.24
C SER A 41 -8.12 -20.11 -127.40
N GLN A 42 -7.78 -18.87 -127.02
CA GLN A 42 -7.75 -17.77 -127.99
C GLN A 42 -7.26 -16.46 -127.39
N GLN A 43 -6.28 -15.95 -128.13
CA GLN A 43 -5.60 -14.67 -128.12
C GLN A 43 -6.54 -13.54 -128.57
N GLY A 44 -6.52 -12.38 -127.89
CA GLY A 44 -7.01 -11.12 -128.44
C GLY A 44 -7.91 -10.31 -127.52
N GLY A 45 -7.35 -9.31 -126.82
CA GLY A 45 -8.12 -8.33 -126.02
C GLY A 45 -7.29 -7.59 -124.97
N SER A 46 -6.10 -7.11 -125.33
CA SER A 46 -5.15 -6.48 -124.42
C SER A 46 -5.31 -4.95 -124.43
N SER A 47 -5.70 -4.37 -123.30
CA SER A 47 -5.20 -3.08 -122.79
C SER A 47 -5.91 -2.66 -121.49
N ILE A 48 -7.23 -2.83 -121.37
CA ILE A 48 -8.00 -2.35 -120.20
C ILE A 48 -8.16 -3.43 -119.12
N ALA A 49 -8.42 -4.69 -119.51
CA ALA A 49 -8.59 -5.81 -118.58
C ALA A 49 -7.27 -6.25 -117.90
N SER A 50 -6.13 -6.10 -118.57
CA SER A 50 -4.80 -6.40 -118.02
C SER A 50 -4.40 -5.42 -116.91
N GLY A 51 -4.77 -4.14 -117.04
CA GLY A 51 -4.53 -3.11 -116.02
C GLY A 51 -5.32 -3.34 -114.73
N LEU A 52 -6.56 -3.81 -114.80
CA LEU A 52 -7.37 -4.14 -113.62
C LEU A 52 -6.89 -5.42 -112.94
N ARG A 53 -6.49 -6.44 -113.73
CA ARG A 53 -5.93 -7.69 -113.19
C ARG A 53 -4.63 -7.45 -112.42
N GLY A 54 -3.72 -6.62 -112.94
CA GLY A 54 -2.49 -6.27 -112.24
C GLY A 54 -2.75 -5.52 -110.92
N LYS A 55 -3.71 -4.59 -110.89
CA LYS A 55 -4.12 -3.86 -109.67
C LYS A 55 -4.70 -4.79 -108.61
N PHE A 56 -5.54 -5.74 -109.01
CA PHE A 56 -6.12 -6.73 -108.09
C PHE A 56 -5.07 -7.66 -107.49
N VAL A 57 -4.14 -8.16 -108.31
CA VAL A 57 -3.02 -8.99 -107.84
C VAL A 57 -2.14 -8.21 -106.84
N SER A 58 -1.79 -6.96 -107.15
CA SER A 58 -0.99 -6.13 -106.23
C SER A 58 -1.71 -5.82 -104.91
N LEU A 59 -3.04 -5.63 -104.93
CA LEU A 59 -3.83 -5.46 -103.71
C LEU A 59 -3.80 -6.74 -102.85
N ILE A 60 -3.97 -7.91 -103.47
CA ILE A 60 -3.88 -9.19 -102.77
C ILE A 60 -2.49 -9.38 -102.17
N ASP A 61 -1.43 -9.16 -102.94
CA ASP A 61 -0.04 -9.31 -102.45
C ASP A 61 0.23 -8.37 -101.28
N ARG A 62 -0.26 -7.13 -101.34
CA ARG A 62 -0.18 -6.18 -100.23
C ARG A 62 -0.90 -6.71 -98.99
N MET A 63 -2.13 -7.18 -99.12
CA MET A 63 -2.90 -7.73 -97.99
C MET A 63 -2.22 -8.97 -97.39
N ILE A 64 -1.72 -9.88 -98.23
CA ILE A 64 -0.99 -11.06 -97.77
C ILE A 64 0.28 -10.65 -97.01
N SER A 65 1.04 -9.70 -97.55
CA SER A 65 2.25 -9.18 -96.91
C SER A 65 1.96 -8.54 -95.56
N GLU A 66 0.92 -7.70 -95.48
CA GLU A 66 0.49 -7.05 -94.24
C GLU A 66 0.04 -8.08 -93.20
N CYS A 67 -0.81 -9.04 -93.58
CA CYS A 67 -1.22 -10.13 -92.69
C CYS A 67 -0.02 -10.97 -92.21
N SER A 68 0.95 -11.25 -93.10
CA SER A 68 2.14 -12.02 -92.75
C SER A 68 3.06 -11.27 -91.79
N SER A 69 3.23 -9.96 -92.01
CA SER A 69 3.98 -9.07 -91.13
C SER A 69 3.33 -8.98 -89.75
N GLU A 70 2.02 -8.78 -89.71
CA GLU A 70 1.26 -8.71 -88.46
C GLU A 70 1.28 -10.04 -87.70
N THR A 71 1.17 -11.17 -88.41
CA THR A 71 1.32 -12.50 -87.82
C THR A 71 2.71 -12.66 -87.19
N SER A 72 3.76 -12.23 -87.89
CA SER A 72 5.14 -12.30 -87.38
C SER A 72 5.33 -11.43 -86.13
N ARG A 73 4.74 -10.21 -86.11
CA ARG A 73 4.73 -9.32 -84.94
C ARG A 73 4.05 -9.99 -83.74
N LEU A 74 2.84 -10.52 -83.93
CA LEU A 74 2.07 -11.20 -82.87
C LEU A 74 2.79 -12.45 -82.34
N VAL A 75 3.44 -13.24 -83.21
CA VAL A 75 4.26 -14.39 -82.79
C VAL A 75 5.42 -13.93 -81.91
N GLY A 76 6.08 -12.82 -82.27
CA GLY A 76 7.13 -12.21 -81.45
C GLY A 76 6.62 -11.78 -80.06
N GLU A 77 5.50 -11.07 -80.02
CA GLU A 77 4.86 -10.62 -78.76
C GLU A 77 4.42 -11.79 -77.88
N LEU A 78 3.89 -12.87 -78.48
CA LEU A 78 3.51 -14.06 -77.75
C LEU A 78 4.72 -14.75 -77.11
N LEU A 79 5.85 -14.81 -77.84
CA LEU A 79 7.09 -15.40 -77.32
C LEU A 79 7.67 -14.56 -76.17
N GLU A 80 7.64 -13.23 -76.29
CA GLU A 80 8.05 -12.33 -75.20
C GLU A 80 7.14 -12.49 -73.97
N LEU A 81 5.81 -12.54 -74.17
CA LEU A 81 4.84 -12.73 -73.10
C LEU A 81 5.04 -14.08 -72.41
N GLN A 82 5.33 -15.14 -73.17
CA GLN A 82 5.67 -16.46 -72.63
C GLN A 82 6.93 -16.39 -71.75
N GLY A 83 7.98 -15.72 -72.19
CA GLY A 83 9.20 -15.51 -71.38
C GLY A 83 8.92 -14.74 -70.09
N ARG A 84 8.12 -13.67 -70.16
CA ARG A 84 7.70 -12.88 -68.99
C ARG A 84 6.83 -13.69 -68.03
N TRP A 85 5.95 -14.55 -68.55
CA TRP A 85 5.13 -15.44 -67.76
C TRP A 85 6.01 -16.43 -66.98
N SER A 86 6.94 -17.12 -67.64
CA SER A 86 7.87 -18.03 -66.99
C SER A 86 8.73 -17.34 -65.92
N LYS A 87 9.17 -16.10 -66.18
CA LYS A 87 9.89 -15.30 -65.18
C LYS A 87 9.04 -15.02 -63.94
N THR A 88 7.77 -14.65 -64.14
CA THR A 88 6.84 -14.34 -63.04
C THR A 88 6.51 -15.59 -62.22
N GLU A 89 6.33 -16.73 -62.89
CA GLU A 89 6.11 -18.04 -62.25
C GLU A 89 7.30 -18.48 -61.39
N ALA A 90 8.53 -18.30 -61.90
CA ALA A 90 9.74 -18.58 -61.13
C ALA A 90 9.85 -17.68 -59.88
N MET A 91 9.54 -16.38 -60.02
CA MET A 91 9.52 -15.44 -58.88
C MET A 91 8.46 -15.84 -57.85
N LEU A 92 7.26 -16.24 -58.27
CA LEU A 92 6.20 -16.70 -57.38
C LEU A 92 6.62 -17.96 -56.61
N THR A 93 7.28 -18.91 -57.29
CA THR A 93 7.79 -20.13 -56.67
C THR A 93 8.87 -19.81 -55.61
N ALA A 94 9.78 -18.89 -55.92
CA ALA A 94 10.80 -18.44 -54.97
C ALA A 94 10.19 -17.74 -53.75
N VAL A 95 9.20 -16.87 -53.94
CA VAL A 95 8.47 -16.19 -52.85
C VAL A 95 7.73 -17.21 -51.98
N LYS A 96 7.03 -18.17 -52.60
CA LYS A 96 6.33 -19.24 -51.88
C LYS A 96 7.28 -20.07 -51.02
N GLY A 97 8.43 -20.47 -51.55
CA GLY A 97 9.46 -21.20 -50.81
C GLY A 97 10.03 -20.39 -49.65
N SER A 98 10.40 -19.13 -49.88
CA SER A 98 10.88 -18.20 -48.84
C SER A 98 9.84 -18.02 -47.72
N HIS A 99 8.58 -17.82 -48.08
CA HIS A 99 7.51 -17.68 -47.10
C HIS A 99 7.31 -18.97 -46.29
N SER A 100 7.31 -20.13 -46.94
CA SER A 100 7.22 -21.43 -46.26
C SER A 100 8.31 -21.59 -45.20
N VAL A 101 9.58 -21.28 -45.54
CA VAL A 101 10.68 -21.35 -44.58
C VAL A 101 10.50 -20.39 -43.40
N LYS A 102 10.04 -19.16 -43.67
CA LYS A 102 9.76 -18.18 -42.60
C LYS A 102 8.63 -18.65 -41.67
N VAL A 103 7.56 -19.20 -42.23
CA VAL A 103 6.44 -19.74 -41.45
C VAL A 103 6.91 -20.90 -40.57
N SER A 104 7.67 -21.86 -41.11
CA SER A 104 8.20 -22.97 -40.30
C SER A 104 9.12 -22.51 -39.17
N LYS A 105 9.96 -21.49 -39.40
CA LYS A 105 10.80 -20.90 -38.34
C LYS A 105 9.95 -20.26 -37.22
N LEU A 106 8.91 -19.52 -37.57
CA LEU A 106 8.02 -18.91 -36.60
C LEU A 106 7.23 -19.96 -35.80
N GLU A 107 6.76 -21.01 -36.46
CA GLU A 107 6.04 -22.11 -35.81
C GLU A 107 6.91 -22.81 -34.74
N ILE A 108 8.18 -23.07 -35.04
CA ILE A 108 9.15 -23.60 -34.07
C ILE A 108 9.32 -22.64 -32.89
N ALA A 109 9.55 -21.35 -33.16
CA ALA A 109 9.76 -20.34 -32.12
C ALA A 109 8.52 -20.17 -31.21
N ILE A 110 7.31 -20.25 -31.77
CA ILE A 110 6.05 -20.24 -31.00
C ILE A 110 6.01 -21.44 -30.05
N GLY A 111 6.31 -22.65 -30.53
CA GLY A 111 6.30 -23.85 -29.70
C GLY A 111 7.34 -23.84 -28.57
N GLU A 112 8.51 -23.25 -28.79
CA GLU A 112 9.52 -23.03 -27.74
C GLU A 112 9.02 -22.05 -26.67
N LEU A 113 8.43 -20.92 -27.10
CA LEU A 113 7.89 -19.91 -26.20
C LEU A 113 6.73 -20.46 -25.35
N GLU A 114 5.82 -21.23 -25.95
CA GLU A 114 4.72 -21.89 -25.25
C GLU A 114 5.24 -22.83 -24.15
N ARG A 115 6.29 -23.59 -24.44
CA ARG A 115 6.92 -24.50 -23.48
C ARG A 115 7.54 -23.74 -22.31
N ASP A 116 8.25 -22.66 -22.58
CA ASP A 116 8.91 -21.86 -21.54
C ASP A 116 7.92 -21.07 -20.69
N LEU A 117 6.83 -20.58 -21.31
CA LEU A 117 5.71 -20.00 -20.58
C LEU A 117 5.05 -21.04 -19.66
N GLY A 118 4.86 -22.28 -20.14
CA GLY A 118 4.35 -23.39 -19.33
C GLY A 118 5.24 -23.70 -18.12
N LYS A 119 6.57 -23.76 -18.29
CA LYS A 119 7.54 -23.94 -17.19
C LYS A 119 7.45 -22.79 -16.17
N THR A 120 7.42 -21.55 -16.66
CA THR A 120 7.36 -20.34 -15.83
C THR A 120 6.08 -20.30 -15.01
N ALA A 121 4.94 -20.56 -15.64
CA ALA A 121 3.64 -20.60 -14.96
C ALA A 121 3.60 -21.69 -13.86
N SER A 122 4.17 -22.87 -14.14
CA SER A 122 4.26 -23.96 -13.15
C SER A 122 5.16 -23.60 -11.96
N SER A 123 6.33 -22.99 -12.21
CA SER A 123 7.23 -22.51 -11.17
C SER A 123 6.57 -21.44 -10.29
N LEU A 124 5.94 -20.44 -10.92
CA LEU A 124 5.24 -19.36 -10.24
C LEU A 124 4.09 -19.87 -9.36
N LEU A 125 3.34 -20.88 -9.81
CA LEU A 125 2.28 -21.49 -9.02
C LEU A 125 2.82 -22.18 -7.76
N LYS A 126 3.94 -22.91 -7.88
CA LYS A 126 4.60 -23.53 -6.72
C LYS A 126 5.10 -22.46 -5.75
N GLU A 127 5.76 -21.43 -6.26
CA GLU A 127 6.23 -20.31 -5.44
C GLU A 127 5.08 -19.62 -4.70
N LYS A 128 3.98 -19.29 -5.41
CA LYS A 128 2.79 -18.68 -4.81
C LYS A 128 2.22 -19.51 -3.65
N LYS A 129 2.19 -20.84 -3.78
CA LYS A 129 1.77 -21.74 -2.69
C LYS A 129 2.71 -21.65 -1.49
N THR A 130 4.02 -21.69 -1.71
CA THR A 130 5.01 -21.58 -0.62
C THR A 130 4.96 -20.21 0.05
N ARG A 131 4.78 -19.13 -0.71
CA ARG A 131 4.65 -17.76 -0.20
C ARG A 131 3.40 -17.61 0.66
N LYS A 132 2.27 -18.19 0.24
CA LYS A 132 1.03 -18.20 1.04
C LYS A 132 1.23 -18.94 2.38
N ALA A 133 1.93 -20.08 2.37
CA ALA A 133 2.24 -20.80 3.60
C ALA A 133 3.13 -19.98 4.54
N LYS A 134 4.21 -19.37 4.02
CA LYS A 134 5.09 -18.47 4.80
C LYS A 134 4.32 -17.26 5.36
N SER A 135 3.41 -16.67 4.59
CA SER A 135 2.58 -15.55 5.04
C SER A 135 1.66 -15.92 6.20
N LEU A 136 1.09 -17.13 6.20
CA LEU A 136 0.29 -17.62 7.33
C LEU A 136 1.15 -17.83 8.58
N GLU A 137 2.37 -18.35 8.42
CA GLU A 137 3.29 -18.54 9.54
C GLU A 137 3.74 -17.21 10.14
N VAL A 138 4.05 -16.21 9.30
CA VAL A 138 4.35 -14.85 9.77
C VAL A 138 3.19 -14.27 10.58
N ARG A 139 1.94 -14.43 10.11
CA ARG A 139 0.76 -13.97 10.86
C ARG A 139 0.65 -14.68 12.22
N ARG A 140 0.85 -16.00 12.25
CA ARG A 140 0.81 -16.79 13.48
C ARG A 140 1.87 -16.32 14.48
N LEU A 141 3.10 -16.12 14.01
CA LEU A 141 4.20 -15.63 14.83
C LEU A 141 3.95 -14.22 15.35
N GLN A 142 3.41 -13.33 14.51
CA GLN A 142 3.04 -11.98 14.92
C GLN A 142 2.00 -11.99 16.06
N SER A 143 0.94 -12.79 15.94
CA SER A 143 -0.06 -12.94 17.01
C SER A 143 0.53 -13.54 18.29
N GLN A 144 1.47 -14.48 18.18
CA GLN A 144 2.16 -15.05 19.35
C GLN A 144 2.99 -13.98 20.07
N ILE A 145 3.79 -13.21 19.33
CA ILE A 145 4.63 -12.14 19.88
C ILE A 145 3.77 -11.10 20.60
N GLU A 146 2.63 -10.71 20.02
CA GLU A 146 1.72 -9.74 20.63
C GLU A 146 1.10 -10.25 21.95
N SER A 147 0.67 -11.52 21.96
CA SER A 147 0.18 -12.18 23.18
C SER A 147 1.28 -12.25 24.26
N ASP A 148 2.49 -12.66 23.89
CA ASP A 148 3.61 -12.81 24.82
C ASP A 148 4.03 -11.46 25.41
N ALA A 149 4.07 -10.39 24.60
CA ALA A 149 4.30 -9.03 25.07
C ALA A 149 3.22 -8.57 26.06
N GLY A 150 1.96 -8.94 25.82
CA GLY A 150 0.85 -8.70 26.74
C GLY A 150 1.04 -9.40 28.09
N LEU A 151 1.45 -10.68 28.07
CA LEU A 151 1.73 -11.46 29.28
C LEU A 151 2.89 -10.88 30.09
N VAL A 152 4.00 -10.51 29.44
CA VAL A 152 5.15 -9.89 30.10
C VAL A 152 4.75 -8.58 30.76
N SER A 153 4.01 -7.72 30.05
CA SER A 153 3.53 -6.44 30.58
C SER A 153 2.61 -6.61 31.80
N ARG A 154 1.75 -7.62 31.78
CA ARG A 154 0.89 -7.96 32.92
C ARG A 154 1.73 -8.46 34.11
N GLY A 155 2.70 -9.33 33.87
CA GLY A 155 3.60 -9.85 34.89
C GLY A 155 4.39 -8.74 35.60
N ILE A 156 4.96 -7.80 34.83
CA ILE A 156 5.67 -6.64 35.37
C ILE A 156 4.76 -5.79 36.26
N ARG A 157 3.51 -5.54 35.82
CA ARG A 157 2.53 -4.78 36.61
C ARG A 157 2.23 -5.47 37.94
N VAL A 158 1.92 -6.76 37.91
CA VAL A 158 1.62 -7.55 39.12
C VAL A 158 2.81 -7.57 40.08
N ALA A 159 4.04 -7.75 39.58
CA ALA A 159 5.24 -7.73 40.41
C ALA A 159 5.47 -6.35 41.07
N LYS A 160 5.26 -5.27 40.31
CA LYS A 160 5.33 -3.90 40.82
C LYS A 160 4.31 -3.66 41.94
N ASP A 161 3.06 -4.09 41.73
CA ASP A 161 1.97 -3.90 42.68
C ASP A 161 2.22 -4.69 43.97
N ALA A 162 2.73 -5.93 43.85
CA ALA A 162 3.14 -6.76 44.98
C ALA A 162 4.27 -6.12 45.79
N LEU A 163 5.34 -5.66 45.13
CA LEU A 163 6.46 -4.97 45.76
C LEU A 163 6.00 -3.70 46.51
N SER A 164 5.13 -2.90 45.88
CA SER A 164 4.61 -1.67 46.46
C SER A 164 3.77 -1.96 47.71
N SER A 165 2.93 -3.00 47.66
CA SER A 165 2.13 -3.45 48.79
C SER A 165 3.02 -3.95 49.94
N GLU A 166 4.08 -4.70 49.64
CA GLU A 166 5.04 -5.17 50.66
C GLU A 166 5.78 -4.00 51.31
N PHE A 167 6.26 -3.04 50.51
CA PHE A 167 6.94 -1.86 51.02
C PHE A 167 6.03 -1.02 51.93
N GLN A 168 4.78 -0.81 51.52
CA GLN A 168 3.80 -0.09 52.31
C GLN A 168 3.48 -0.81 53.63
N ALA A 169 3.35 -2.14 53.60
CA ALA A 169 3.17 -2.94 54.82
C ALA A 169 4.37 -2.83 55.77
N ARG A 170 5.61 -2.79 55.23
CA ARG A 170 6.82 -2.58 56.04
C ARG A 170 6.86 -1.18 56.64
N LEU A 171 6.52 -0.14 55.88
CA LEU A 171 6.42 1.23 56.40
C LEU A 171 5.36 1.37 57.49
N ALA A 172 4.20 0.72 57.32
CA ALA A 172 3.15 0.70 58.34
C ALA A 172 3.63 0.06 59.65
N LYS A 173 4.37 -1.05 59.57
CA LYS A 173 4.99 -1.69 60.75
C LYS A 173 6.01 -0.77 61.42
N ILE A 174 6.90 -0.13 60.66
CA ILE A 174 7.88 0.82 61.20
C ILE A 174 7.18 1.98 61.90
N SER A 175 6.15 2.55 61.28
CA SER A 175 5.34 3.63 61.86
C SER A 175 4.72 3.21 63.19
N ALA A 176 4.14 2.00 63.27
CA ALA A 176 3.59 1.46 64.51
C ALA A 176 4.67 1.28 65.61
N PHE A 177 5.87 0.81 65.25
CA PHE A 177 7.00 0.72 66.19
C PHE A 177 7.44 2.09 66.71
N LEU A 178 7.56 3.08 65.82
CA LEU A 178 7.93 4.45 66.21
C LEU A 178 6.89 5.07 67.14
N GLY A 179 5.59 4.89 66.85
CA GLY A 179 4.51 5.32 67.75
C GLY A 179 4.58 4.66 69.13
N SER A 180 4.93 3.37 69.20
CA SER A 180 5.17 2.69 70.47
C SER A 180 6.38 3.24 71.22
N LEU A 181 7.48 3.55 70.52
CA LEU A 181 8.69 4.10 71.12
C LEU A 181 8.48 5.51 71.67
N GLU A 182 7.73 6.35 70.95
CA GLU A 182 7.30 7.67 71.42
C GLU A 182 6.49 7.56 72.73
N CYS A 183 5.59 6.57 72.82
CA CYS A 183 4.82 6.31 74.04
C CYS A 183 5.72 5.95 75.23
N ILE A 184 6.71 5.08 75.02
CA ILE A 184 7.70 4.71 76.05
C ILE A 184 8.49 5.96 76.48
N ARG A 185 9.02 6.75 75.53
CA ARG A 185 9.77 7.98 75.84
C ARG A 185 8.95 8.96 76.68
N ASN A 186 7.69 9.17 76.32
CA ASN A 186 6.80 10.09 77.05
C ASN A 186 6.51 9.58 78.47
N ARG A 187 6.37 8.26 78.64
CA ARG A 187 6.22 7.64 79.97
C ARG A 187 7.48 7.83 80.81
N ASP A 188 8.66 7.59 80.25
CA ASP A 188 9.93 7.77 80.95
C ASP A 188 10.15 9.23 81.37
N LEU A 189 9.81 10.18 80.51
CA LEU A 189 9.88 11.62 80.82
C LEU A 189 8.93 12.01 81.97
N ALA A 190 7.71 11.47 81.98
CA ALA A 190 6.75 11.69 83.06
C ALA A 190 7.27 11.11 84.39
N LEU A 191 7.84 9.90 84.36
CA LEU A 191 8.47 9.29 85.54
C LEU A 191 9.63 10.13 86.07
N ALA A 192 10.53 10.61 85.20
CA ALA A 192 11.64 11.48 85.58
C ALA A 192 11.15 12.82 86.20
N THR A 193 10.03 13.37 85.71
CA THR A 193 9.41 14.59 86.27
C THR A 193 8.91 14.34 87.70
N ILE A 194 8.25 13.20 87.93
CA ILE A 194 7.79 12.80 89.26
C ILE A 194 8.99 12.57 90.20
N GLU A 195 10.02 11.85 89.75
CA GLU A 195 11.23 11.58 90.52
C GLU A 195 11.96 12.87 90.92
N GLY A 196 12.13 13.81 89.99
CA GLY A 196 12.70 15.13 90.27
C GLY A 196 11.87 15.92 91.29
N GLY A 197 10.54 15.88 91.19
CA GLY A 197 9.64 16.48 92.17
C GLY A 197 9.77 15.85 93.57
N VAL A 198 9.88 14.52 93.65
CA VAL A 198 10.08 13.78 94.91
C VAL A 198 11.42 14.15 95.56
N ALA A 199 12.51 14.27 94.79
CA ALA A 199 13.80 14.69 95.32
C ALA A 199 13.76 16.11 95.92
N VAL A 200 13.03 17.04 95.29
CA VAL A 200 12.80 18.39 95.82
C VAL A 200 12.00 18.34 97.12
N VAL A 201 10.91 17.56 97.20
CA VAL A 201 10.13 17.40 98.45
C VAL A 201 10.98 16.80 99.57
N GLN A 202 11.87 15.86 99.25
CA GLN A 202 12.77 15.26 100.23
C GLN A 202 13.81 16.25 100.75
N SER A 203 14.26 17.20 99.92
CA SER A 203 15.12 18.30 100.39
C SER A 203 14.42 19.19 101.43
N PHE A 204 13.12 19.46 101.26
CA PHE A 204 12.30 20.19 102.24
C PHE A 204 12.04 19.42 103.54
N GLN A 205 12.12 18.09 103.54
CA GLN A 205 12.02 17.29 104.77
C GLN A 205 13.34 17.16 105.54
N SER A 206 14.48 17.39 104.88
CA SER A 206 15.81 17.34 105.51
C SER A 206 16.18 18.66 106.23
N GLU A 207 15.43 19.73 105.97
CA GLU A 207 15.58 21.00 106.66
C GLU A 207 14.69 20.99 107.91
N THR A 208 15.31 21.09 109.09
CA THR A 208 14.61 21.04 110.38
C THR A 208 13.60 22.19 110.45
N PRO A 209 12.32 21.96 110.79
CA PRO A 209 11.34 23.04 110.80
C PRO A 209 11.78 24.13 111.79
N PRO A 210 11.94 25.39 111.36
CA PRO A 210 12.17 26.46 112.31
C PRO A 210 10.95 26.58 113.23
N THR A 211 11.19 26.72 114.53
CA THR A 211 10.14 26.88 115.53
C THR A 211 9.31 28.12 115.24
N LEU A 212 8.01 28.05 115.51
CA LEU A 212 7.01 29.08 115.20
C LEU A 212 7.41 30.49 115.71
N GLU A 213 8.13 30.57 116.82
CA GLU A 213 8.67 31.83 117.36
C GLU A 213 9.75 32.49 116.49
N VAL A 214 10.56 31.71 115.75
CA VAL A 214 11.60 32.24 114.85
C VAL A 214 10.99 32.83 113.58
N GLU A 215 9.89 32.23 113.09
CA GLU A 215 9.12 32.75 111.96
C GLU A 215 8.34 34.03 112.35
N GLU A 216 7.74 34.07 113.54
CA GLU A 216 7.03 35.25 114.05
C GLU A 216 7.98 36.45 114.25
N ALA A 217 9.22 36.21 114.72
CA ALA A 217 10.25 37.25 114.84
C ALA A 217 10.71 37.79 113.47
N ARG A 218 10.77 36.93 112.43
CA ARG A 218 11.13 37.35 111.06
C ARG A 218 10.01 38.15 110.40
N LEU A 219 8.76 37.71 110.55
CA LEU A 219 7.58 38.41 110.01
C LEU A 219 7.32 39.75 110.73
N SER A 220 7.59 39.83 112.03
CA SER A 220 7.58 41.08 112.79
C SER A 220 8.63 42.08 112.28
N GLY A 221 9.83 41.59 111.94
CA GLY A 221 10.88 42.40 111.32
C GLY A 221 10.48 42.99 109.96
N CYS A 222 9.81 42.20 109.11
CA CYS A 222 9.36 42.65 107.79
C CYS A 222 8.12 43.56 107.81
N LYS A 223 7.41 43.67 108.94
CA LYS A 223 6.25 44.56 109.08
C LYS A 223 6.64 46.05 109.11
N GLY A 224 7.88 46.37 109.45
CA GLY A 224 8.43 47.73 109.37
C GLY A 224 8.77 48.17 107.94
N ASP A 225 9.19 47.24 107.08
CA ASP A 225 9.66 47.56 105.72
C ASP A 225 8.55 47.67 104.68
N LEU A 226 7.35 47.12 104.95
CA LEU A 226 6.21 47.24 104.03
C LEU A 226 5.38 48.52 104.20
N ALA A 227 5.67 49.34 105.22
CA ALA A 227 4.99 50.63 105.42
C ALA A 227 5.58 51.78 104.56
N VAL A 228 6.65 51.52 103.79
CA VAL A 228 7.36 52.53 102.98
C VAL A 228 7.18 52.34 101.46
N VAL A 229 6.61 51.22 101.00
CA VAL A 229 6.34 51.00 99.57
C VAL A 229 4.90 51.38 99.24
N ASP A 230 4.65 52.68 99.08
CA ASP A 230 3.54 53.20 98.26
C ASP A 230 3.92 53.02 96.79
N GLY A 231 3.97 51.76 96.36
CA GLY A 231 4.33 51.36 95.01
C GLY A 231 3.10 51.34 94.12
N ASP A 232 3.08 52.20 93.10
CA ASP A 232 2.04 52.27 92.10
C ASP A 232 1.90 50.91 91.36
N PHE A 233 0.83 50.18 91.67
CA PHE A 233 0.52 48.88 91.09
C PHE A 233 0.31 48.96 89.57
N ASP A 234 0.03 50.14 89.00
CA ASP A 234 -0.15 50.32 87.56
C ASP A 234 1.17 50.12 86.78
N LEU A 235 2.32 50.42 87.39
CA LEU A 235 3.63 50.24 86.75
C LEU A 235 4.01 48.76 86.62
N ILE A 236 3.67 47.94 87.62
CA ILE A 236 3.90 46.49 87.61
C ILE A 236 2.99 45.80 86.59
N ILE A 237 1.75 46.26 86.45
CA ILE A 237 0.81 45.75 85.44
C ILE A 237 1.26 46.15 84.02
N ALA A 238 1.81 47.36 83.83
CA ALA A 238 2.34 47.79 82.53
C ALA A 238 3.57 46.97 82.10
N ASP A 239 4.47 46.67 83.03
CA ASP A 239 5.70 45.92 82.76
C ASP A 239 5.38 44.47 82.38
N LEU A 240 4.43 43.84 83.07
CA LEU A 240 3.93 42.49 82.78
C LEU A 240 3.19 42.40 81.43
N LYS A 241 2.49 43.48 81.03
CA LYS A 241 1.86 43.58 79.71
C LYS A 241 2.88 43.71 78.59
N SER A 242 4.03 44.35 78.82
CA SER A 242 5.09 44.50 77.82
C SER A 242 5.83 43.17 77.56
N ALA A 243 6.04 42.37 78.62
CA ALA A 243 6.74 41.10 78.54
C ALA A 243 5.92 39.96 77.90
N CYS A 244 4.58 40.12 77.78
CA CYS A 244 3.68 39.10 77.22
C CYS A 244 3.34 39.28 75.72
N LEU A 245 4.02 40.18 75.00
CA LEU A 245 3.84 40.27 73.55
C LEU A 245 4.59 39.14 72.83
N PHE A 246 3.93 37.99 72.68
CA PHE A 246 4.23 37.05 71.60
C PHE A 246 3.80 37.65 70.26
N PRO A 247 4.56 37.47 69.15
CA PRO A 247 4.12 37.89 67.83
C PRO A 247 2.83 37.15 67.45
N THR A 248 1.77 37.94 67.28
CA THR A 248 0.45 37.50 66.84
C THR A 248 0.53 36.86 65.45
N CYS A 249 -0.29 35.82 65.28
CA CYS A 249 -0.49 35.05 64.07
C CYS A 249 -0.65 35.91 62.80
N LEU A 250 -0.01 35.44 61.73
CA LEU A 250 -0.09 35.99 60.38
C LEU A 250 -1.50 35.74 59.80
N GLU A 251 -2.17 36.84 59.53
CA GLU A 251 -3.40 36.98 58.76
C GLU A 251 -3.14 36.65 57.27
N GLY A 252 -4.03 35.86 56.65
CA GLY A 252 -3.94 35.51 55.23
C GLY A 252 -4.41 36.66 54.32
N PRO A 253 -4.26 36.52 52.99
CA PRO A 253 -5.01 37.35 52.06
C PRO A 253 -6.00 36.54 51.23
N GLU A 254 -7.22 37.03 51.30
CA GLU A 254 -8.35 36.86 50.40
C GLU A 254 -8.13 37.67 49.10
N GLY A 255 -8.62 37.13 47.97
CA GLY A 255 -8.79 37.86 46.71
C GLY A 255 -8.36 37.03 45.49
N LYS A 256 -9.10 36.96 44.38
CA LYS A 256 -10.32 37.64 43.93
C LYS A 256 -10.98 36.80 42.83
N ASP A 257 -12.30 36.84 42.76
CA ASP A 257 -13.09 36.38 41.62
C ASP A 257 -13.18 37.52 40.59
N LEU A 258 -12.99 37.23 39.29
CA LEU A 258 -13.25 38.16 38.18
C LEU A 258 -13.68 37.40 36.92
N VAL A 259 -14.98 37.48 36.67
CA VAL A 259 -15.64 37.83 35.39
C VAL A 259 -15.75 36.78 34.27
N LEU A 260 -17.01 36.35 34.10
CA LEU A 260 -17.75 36.11 32.85
C LEU A 260 -17.14 36.69 31.57
N GLY A 261 -16.87 35.83 30.60
CA GLY A 261 -16.67 36.21 29.20
C GLY A 261 -16.77 34.98 28.30
N GLY A 262 -17.91 34.80 27.61
CA GLY A 262 -18.05 33.78 26.58
C GLY A 262 -17.42 34.23 25.27
N GLU A 263 -16.97 33.29 24.45
CA GLU A 263 -16.90 33.47 23.02
C GLU A 263 -16.96 32.13 22.27
N VAL A 264 -17.65 32.22 21.15
CA VAL A 264 -17.99 31.22 20.14
C VAL A 264 -16.75 30.79 19.32
N ALA A 265 -16.86 29.61 18.71
CA ALA A 265 -15.89 28.85 17.91
C ALA A 265 -15.18 29.62 16.76
N PRO A 266 -14.19 29.01 16.06
CA PRO A 266 -14.56 28.15 14.92
C PRO A 266 -13.62 26.97 14.59
N GLY A 267 -14.23 25.89 14.10
CA GLY A 267 -13.90 25.26 12.81
C GLY A 267 -12.56 24.55 12.61
N LEU A 268 -12.63 23.24 12.36
CA LEU A 268 -11.82 22.63 11.29
C LEU A 268 -12.55 21.43 10.69
N ASN A 269 -13.27 21.73 9.60
CA ASN A 269 -13.65 20.75 8.60
C ASN A 269 -12.46 20.59 7.65
N GLU A 270 -12.00 19.38 7.39
CA GLU A 270 -11.45 19.06 6.08
C GLU A 270 -11.85 17.62 5.71
N ALA A 271 -12.91 17.55 4.91
CA ALA A 271 -13.11 16.47 3.97
C ALA A 271 -12.29 16.78 2.71
N THR A 272 -11.75 15.77 2.02
CA THR A 272 -11.84 15.53 0.56
C THR A 272 -10.78 14.50 0.11
N GLY A 273 -11.16 13.60 -0.81
CA GLY A 273 -10.24 12.76 -1.61
C GLY A 273 -10.70 11.30 -1.74
N GLU A 274 -11.78 11.00 -2.46
CA GLU A 274 -11.82 10.61 -3.89
C GLU A 274 -11.12 9.27 -4.24
N GLU A 275 -11.96 8.27 -4.55
CA GLU A 275 -12.02 7.42 -5.75
C GLU A 275 -10.76 7.12 -6.59
N GLY A 276 -10.53 5.83 -6.89
CA GLY A 276 -9.88 5.39 -8.14
C GLY A 276 -8.87 4.23 -8.06
N ALA A 277 -9.35 2.99 -8.23
CA ALA A 277 -8.75 1.89 -9.05
C ALA A 277 -9.46 0.55 -8.77
#